data_AF-A0A2E5EAH9-F1
#
_entry.id   AF-A0A2E5EAH9-F1
#
_cell.length_a   1.000
_cell.length_b   1.000
_cell.length_c   1.000
_cell.angle_alpha   90.00
_cell.angle_beta   90.00
_cell.angle_gamma   90.00
#
_symmetry.space_group_name_H-M   'P 1'
#
loop_
_entity.id
_entity.type
_entity.pdbx_description
1 polymer ?
#
loop_
_entity_poly.entity_id
_entity_poly.type
_entity_poly.pdbx_seq_one_letter_code
_entity_poly.pdbx_strand_id
1 'polypeptide(L)'
;MGEVLEIWISPETGGKNESCESVRAVAGEGLEGDRYRRSGKPDQEITLIEFEQLQWFEQTHGVPFPTSQTRRNILTRDIPLNELVGRRIVIGESIIEGMRLCEPCKTLQERTGLPVL
;
A
#
# COMPACT_ATOMS: atom_id res chain seq x y z
N MET A 1 -13.89 -11.28 -5.97
CA MET A 1 -12.54 -11.86 -5.72
C MET A 1 -11.59 -10.75 -6.09
N GLY A 2 -10.68 -10.38 -5.18
CA GLY A 2 -9.77 -9.26 -5.42
C GLY A 2 -8.63 -9.61 -6.36
N GLU A 3 -8.06 -8.59 -6.99
CA GLU A 3 -6.89 -8.68 -7.87
C GLU A 3 -5.75 -7.80 -7.34
N VAL A 4 -4.51 -8.24 -7.50
CA VAL A 4 -3.32 -7.40 -7.33
C VAL A 4 -2.95 -6.82 -8.68
N LEU A 5 -2.97 -5.49 -8.79
CA LEU A 5 -2.65 -4.79 -10.04
C LEU A 5 -1.17 -4.46 -10.15
N GLU A 6 -0.58 -3.97 -9.06
CA GLU A 6 0.79 -3.49 -9.04
C GLU A 6 1.45 -3.81 -7.70
N ILE A 7 2.75 -4.08 -7.75
CA ILE A 7 3.60 -4.28 -6.58
C ILE A 7 4.71 -3.22 -6.60
N TRP A 8 4.89 -2.60 -5.44
CA TRP A 8 5.83 -1.51 -5.23
C TRP A 8 6.66 -1.74 -3.97
N ILE A 9 7.92 -1.34 -4.07
CA ILE A 9 8.87 -1.33 -2.96
C ILE A 9 9.48 0.06 -2.86
N SER A 10 9.63 0.55 -1.64
CA SER A 10 10.40 1.76 -1.39
C SER A 10 11.67 1.40 -0.63
N PRO A 11 12.83 1.33 -1.29
CA PRO A 11 14.08 0.94 -0.62
C PRO A 11 14.47 1.83 0.54
N GLU A 12 14.15 3.12 0.45
CA GLU A 12 14.57 4.11 1.42
C GLU A 12 13.40 4.94 1.97
N THR A 13 13.54 5.37 3.22
CA THR A 13 12.60 6.35 3.81
C THR A 13 12.80 7.69 3.12
N GLY A 14 11.75 8.18 2.45
CA GLY A 14 11.87 9.40 1.65
C GLY A 14 12.22 9.15 0.19
N GLY A 15 12.73 7.96 -0.14
CA GLY A 15 13.13 7.56 -1.49
C GLY A 15 11.97 7.34 -2.46
N LYS A 16 12.34 7.09 -3.71
CA LYS A 16 11.43 6.77 -4.82
C LYS A 16 10.80 5.38 -4.62
N ASN A 17 9.57 5.23 -5.07
CA ASN A 17 8.90 3.94 -5.14
C ASN A 17 9.30 3.23 -6.44
N GLU A 18 9.59 1.94 -6.35
CA GLU A 18 10.05 1.09 -7.45
C GLU A 18 9.03 -0.02 -7.70
N SER A 19 8.59 -0.18 -8.94
CA SER A 19 7.67 -1.25 -9.32
C SER A 19 8.45 -2.55 -9.50
N CYS A 20 7.86 -3.67 -9.09
CA CYS A 20 8.39 -4.99 -9.38
C CYS A 20 7.27 -5.96 -9.79
N GLU A 21 7.63 -7.05 -10.47
CA GLU A 21 6.67 -8.10 -10.86
C GLU A 21 6.35 -9.04 -9.69
N SER A 22 7.29 -9.18 -8.75
CA SER A 22 7.15 -9.99 -7.55
C SER A 22 8.06 -9.48 -6.44
N VAL A 23 7.70 -9.82 -5.20
CA VAL A 23 8.53 -9.53 -4.03
C VAL A 23 8.33 -10.62 -2.97
N ARG A 24 9.40 -10.91 -2.24
CA ARG A 24 9.38 -11.87 -1.14
C ARG A 24 8.86 -11.20 0.13
N ALA A 25 7.72 -11.69 0.64
CA ALA A 25 7.27 -11.40 1.99
C ALA A 25 7.93 -12.35 2.99
N VAL A 26 8.42 -11.83 4.12
CA VAL A 26 8.93 -12.66 5.23
C VAL A 26 8.20 -12.29 6.50
N ALA A 27 7.61 -13.31 7.12
CA ALA A 27 6.81 -13.15 8.34
C ALA A 27 7.61 -12.48 9.45
N GLY A 28 7.03 -11.47 10.09
CA GLY A 28 7.67 -10.74 11.19
C GLY A 28 8.71 -9.72 10.74
N GLU A 29 9.00 -9.63 9.43
CA GLU A 29 9.96 -8.69 8.90
C GLU A 29 9.39 -7.76 7.83
N GLY A 30 8.42 -8.18 7.03
CA GLY A 30 7.84 -7.41 5.91
C GLY A 30 8.41 -7.79 4.55
N LEU A 31 8.39 -6.88 3.58
CA LEU A 31 8.85 -7.14 2.21
C LEU A 31 10.36 -6.98 2.04
N GLU A 32 10.99 -7.91 1.32
CA GLU A 32 12.40 -7.82 0.96
C GLU A 32 12.66 -6.57 0.11
N GLY A 33 13.66 -5.78 0.51
CA GLY A 33 14.00 -4.53 -0.15
C GLY A 33 13.14 -3.32 0.25
N ASP A 34 12.10 -3.45 1.08
CA ASP A 34 11.30 -2.29 1.51
C ASP A 34 11.88 -1.61 2.77
N ARG A 35 11.71 -0.29 2.85
CA ARG A 35 12.13 0.56 3.97
C ARG A 35 11.61 0.11 5.34
N TYR A 36 10.45 -0.56 5.39
CA TYR A 36 9.87 -1.05 6.64
C TYR A 36 10.31 -2.46 7.00
N ARG A 37 11.20 -3.07 6.20
CA ARG A 37 11.81 -4.34 6.51
C ARG A 37 12.47 -4.29 7.88
N ARG A 38 12.09 -5.22 8.77
CA ARG A 38 12.58 -5.32 10.16
C ARG A 38 12.34 -4.06 10.99
N SER A 39 11.28 -3.31 10.69
CA SER A 39 10.85 -2.18 11.52
C SER A 39 10.40 -2.60 12.93
N GLY A 40 10.09 -3.89 13.12
CA GLY A 40 9.53 -4.43 14.37
C GLY A 40 8.07 -4.05 14.60
N LYS A 41 7.41 -3.46 13.58
CA LYS A 41 6.03 -3.01 13.63
C LYS A 41 5.17 -3.86 12.69
N PRO A 42 4.38 -4.83 13.21
CA PRO A 42 3.59 -5.73 12.38
C PRO A 42 2.61 -5.02 11.43
N ASP A 43 2.09 -3.86 11.84
CA ASP A 43 1.17 -3.03 11.06
C ASP A 43 1.84 -2.26 9.90
N GLN A 44 3.15 -2.42 9.72
CA GLN A 44 3.95 -1.78 8.66
C GLN A 44 4.65 -2.79 7.74
N GLU A 45 4.52 -4.09 8.00
CA GLU A 45 5.20 -5.14 7.24
C GLU A 45 4.83 -5.12 5.75
N ILE A 46 3.55 -4.90 5.46
CA ILE A 46 2.99 -4.80 4.10
C ILE A 46 1.88 -3.76 4.13
N THR A 47 1.86 -2.87 3.14
CA THR A 47 0.80 -1.85 3.01
C THR A 47 0.04 -2.00 1.71
N LEU A 48 -1.28 -1.83 1.77
CA LEU A 48 -2.19 -2.03 0.64
C LEU A 48 -2.99 -0.76 0.35
N ILE A 49 -3.47 -0.63 -0.89
CA ILE A 49 -4.41 0.41 -1.31
C ILE A 49 -5.34 -0.11 -2.41
N GLU A 50 -6.57 0.38 -2.39
CA GLU A 50 -7.61 0.11 -3.39
C GLU A 50 -7.43 1.06 -4.58
N PHE A 51 -7.50 0.50 -5.78
CA PHE A 51 -7.52 1.27 -7.02
C PHE A 51 -8.76 2.17 -7.09
N GLU A 52 -9.88 1.69 -6.57
CA GLU A 52 -11.16 2.38 -6.48
C GLU A 52 -11.04 3.69 -5.69
N GLN A 53 -10.18 3.73 -4.66
CA GLN A 53 -9.93 4.96 -3.88
C GLN A 53 -9.15 5.99 -4.68
N LEU A 54 -8.24 5.56 -5.56
CA LEU A 54 -7.52 6.47 -6.46
C LEU A 54 -8.46 7.02 -7.54
N GLN A 55 -9.36 6.19 -8.07
CA GLN A 55 -10.38 6.63 -9.02
C GLN A 55 -11.37 7.61 -8.39
N TRP A 56 -11.83 7.32 -7.17
CA TRP A 56 -12.70 8.22 -6.41
C TRP A 56 -12.01 9.55 -6.13
N PHE A 57 -10.73 9.52 -5.75
CA PHE A 57 -9.92 10.71 -5.52
C PHE A 57 -9.83 11.58 -6.79
N GLU A 58 -9.49 10.98 -7.92
CA GLU A 58 -9.40 11.68 -9.20
C GLU A 58 -10.73 12.32 -9.61
N GLN A 59 -11.84 11.59 -9.45
CA GLN A 59 -13.17 12.11 -9.74
C GLN A 59 -13.57 13.28 -8.84
N THR A 60 -13.15 13.23 -7.57
CA THR A 60 -13.53 14.22 -6.55
C THR A 60 -12.68 15.49 -6.65
N HIS A 61 -11.39 15.37 -6.94
CA HIS A 61 -10.44 16.48 -6.94
C HIS A 61 -10.05 16.96 -8.35
N GLY A 62 -10.43 16.24 -9.40
CA GLY A 62 -10.09 16.59 -10.79
C GLY A 62 -8.59 16.46 -11.12
N VAL A 63 -7.82 15.80 -10.25
CA VAL A 63 -6.39 15.55 -10.42
C VAL A 63 -6.09 14.08 -10.16
N PRO A 64 -5.31 13.41 -11.03
CA PRO A 64 -4.98 12.00 -10.83
C PRO A 64 -4.07 11.84 -9.61
N PHE A 65 -4.23 10.72 -8.90
CA PHE A 65 -3.25 10.26 -7.91
C PHE A 65 -2.44 9.12 -8.53
N PRO A 66 -1.21 9.36 -9.01
CA PRO A 66 -0.39 8.30 -9.59
C PRO A 66 -0.16 7.17 -8.58
N THR A 67 -0.37 5.92 -9.01
CA THR A 67 -0.21 4.73 -8.16
C THR A 67 1.18 4.67 -7.51
N SER A 68 2.22 5.04 -8.27
CA SER A 68 3.62 5.16 -7.80
C SER A 68 3.81 6.15 -6.64
N GLN A 69 2.93 7.14 -6.50
CA GLN A 69 2.99 8.16 -5.44
C GLN A 69 2.22 7.77 -4.18
N THR A 70 1.40 6.70 -4.22
CA THR A 70 0.64 6.22 -3.04
C THR A 70 1.56 5.76 -1.91
N ARG A 71 2.78 5.33 -2.26
CA ARG A 71 3.81 4.83 -1.33
C ARG A 71 3.39 3.55 -0.60
N ARG A 72 2.38 2.87 -1.13
CA ARG A 72 1.85 1.58 -0.67
C ARG A 72 2.50 0.47 -1.46
N ASN A 73 2.58 -0.71 -0.86
CA ASN A 73 3.27 -1.83 -1.50
C ASN A 73 2.39 -2.54 -2.53
N ILE A 74 1.12 -2.77 -2.22
CA ILE A 74 0.22 -3.54 -3.08
C ILE A 74 -0.96 -2.67 -3.49
N LEU A 75 -1.12 -2.48 -4.80
CA LEU A 75 -2.34 -1.91 -5.37
C LEU A 75 -3.31 -3.05 -5.67
N THR A 76 -4.54 -2.92 -5.20
CA THR A 76 -5.57 -3.95 -5.32
C THR A 76 -6.81 -3.42 -6.04
N ARG A 77 -7.63 -4.33 -6.56
CA ARG A 77 -8.95 -4.04 -7.16
C ARG A 77 -9.97 -5.07 -6.69
N ASP A 78 -11.24 -4.69 -6.65
CA ASP A 78 -12.40 -5.53 -6.35
C ASP A 78 -12.31 -6.22 -4.98
N ILE A 79 -11.70 -5.52 -4.01
CA ILE A 79 -11.56 -5.98 -2.63
C ILE A 79 -11.66 -4.81 -1.64
N PRO A 80 -12.69 -4.78 -0.75
CA PRO A 80 -12.85 -3.72 0.24
C PRO A 80 -11.88 -3.92 1.40
N LEU A 81 -10.70 -3.29 1.34
CA LEU A 81 -9.61 -3.47 2.30
C LEU A 81 -10.01 -3.07 3.72
N ASN A 82 -10.87 -2.06 3.87
CA ASN A 82 -11.35 -1.61 5.17
C ASN A 82 -12.12 -2.72 5.94
N GLU A 83 -12.78 -3.64 5.23
CA GLU A 83 -13.52 -4.75 5.84
C GLU A 83 -12.60 -5.92 6.27
N LEU A 84 -11.32 -5.87 5.89
CA LEU A 84 -10.34 -6.93 6.16
C LEU A 84 -9.57 -6.71 7.47
N VAL A 85 -9.80 -5.61 8.17
CA VAL A 85 -9.24 -5.39 9.51
C VAL A 85 -9.70 -6.51 10.45
N GLY A 86 -8.74 -7.17 11.12
CA GLY A 86 -8.95 -8.33 11.96
C GLY A 86 -9.17 -9.65 11.21
N ARG A 87 -9.01 -9.67 9.88
CA ARG A 87 -9.16 -10.88 9.05
C ARG A 87 -7.82 -11.27 8.43
N ARG A 88 -7.68 -12.58 8.17
CA ARG A 88 -6.58 -13.12 7.38
C ARG A 88 -7.00 -13.32 5.94
N ILE A 89 -6.14 -12.91 5.03
CA ILE A 89 -6.33 -13.07 3.59
C ILE A 89 -5.09 -13.68 2.95
N VAL A 90 -5.28 -14.30 1.80
CA VAL A 90 -4.20 -14.85 1.00
C VAL A 90 -3.89 -13.89 -0.14
N ILE A 91 -2.60 -13.57 -0.32
CA ILE A 91 -2.10 -12.80 -1.45
C ILE A 91 -0.90 -13.55 -2.03
N GLY A 92 -1.04 -14.03 -3.27
CA GLY A 92 -0.07 -14.96 -3.85
C GLY A 92 0.09 -16.20 -2.97
N GLU A 93 1.31 -16.44 -2.50
CA GLU A 93 1.66 -17.55 -1.60
C GLU A 93 1.68 -17.14 -0.11
N SER A 94 1.38 -15.88 0.21
CA SER A 94 1.47 -15.34 1.56
C SER A 94 0.11 -15.23 2.23
N ILE A 95 0.06 -15.52 3.53
CA ILE A 95 -1.09 -15.21 4.40
C ILE A 95 -0.75 -13.93 5.16
N ILE A 96 -1.60 -12.92 5.05
CA ILE A 96 -1.45 -11.65 5.77
C ILE A 96 -2.67 -11.40 6.65
N GLU A 97 -2.51 -10.57 7.68
CA GLU A 97 -3.58 -10.16 8.59
C GLU A 97 -3.83 -8.65 8.46
N GLY A 98 -5.08 -8.24 8.27
CA GLY A 98 -5.44 -6.83 8.21
C GLY A 98 -5.31 -6.19 9.59
N MET A 99 -4.30 -5.34 9.79
CA MET A 99 -3.99 -4.81 11.12
C MET A 99 -4.80 -3.56 11.47
N ARG A 100 -4.84 -2.57 10.57
CA ARG A 100 -5.55 -1.29 10.79
C ARG A 100 -5.75 -0.54 9.48
N LEU A 101 -6.64 0.46 9.55
CA LEU A 101 -6.77 1.45 8.50
C LEU A 101 -5.49 2.30 8.40
N CYS A 102 -5.22 2.79 7.19
CA CYS A 102 -4.18 3.78 6.99
C CYS A 102 -4.74 5.04 6.35
N GLU A 103 -5.05 6.00 7.21
CA GLU A 103 -5.54 7.30 6.81
C GLU A 103 -4.45 8.11 6.09
N PRO A 104 -4.84 8.99 5.15
CA PRO A 104 -3.92 9.96 4.56
C PRO A 104 -3.36 10.88 5.65
N CYS A 105 -2.14 11.39 5.44
CA CYS A 105 -1.44 12.21 6.43
C CYS A 105 -0.76 13.42 5.79
N LYS A 106 -0.42 14.42 6.61
CA LYS A 106 0.28 15.64 6.16
C LYS A 106 1.55 15.34 5.37
N THR A 107 2.34 14.35 5.81
CA THR A 107 3.55 13.92 5.10
C THR A 107 3.25 13.37 3.71
N LEU A 108 2.10 12.73 3.48
CA LEU A 108 1.70 12.27 2.15
C LEU A 108 1.33 13.47 1.26
N GLN A 109 0.52 14.40 1.78
CA GLN A 109 0.16 15.63 1.08
C GLN A 109 1.38 16.46 0.68
N GLU A 110 2.31 16.70 1.61
CA GLU A 110 3.53 17.48 1.34
C GLU A 110 4.41 16.84 0.27
N ARG A 111 4.49 15.50 0.23
CA ARG A 111 5.32 14.77 -0.73
C ARG A 111 4.73 14.67 -2.12
N THR A 112 3.40 14.58 -2.21
CA THR A 112 2.69 14.42 -3.48
C THR A 112 2.23 15.75 -4.07
N GLY A 113 2.06 16.77 -3.23
CA GLY A 113 1.38 18.01 -3.60
C GLY A 113 -0.12 17.85 -3.81
N LEU A 114 -0.69 16.69 -3.48
CA LEU A 114 -2.09 16.35 -3.72
C LEU A 114 -2.97 16.66 -2.50
N PRO A 115 -4.21 17.13 -2.68
CA PRO A 115 -5.13 17.48 -1.60
C PRO A 115 -5.74 16.22 -0.95
N VAL A 116 -4.95 15.50 -0.17
CA VAL A 116 -5.35 14.22 0.45
C VAL A 116 -5.92 14.38 1.87
N LEU A 117 -6.08 15.63 2.35
CA LEU A 117 -6.62 15.97 3.68
C LEU A 117 -7.87 16.84 3.59
#